data_AF-A0A7W2G298-F1
#
_entry.id   AF-A0A7W2G298-F1
#
_cell.length_a   1.000
_cell.length_b   1.000
_cell.length_c   1.000
_cell.angle_alpha   90.00
_cell.angle_beta   90.00
_cell.angle_gamma   90.00
#
_symmetry.space_group_name_H-M   'P 1'
#
loop_
_entity.id
_entity.type
_entity.pdbx_description
1 polymer ?
#
loop_
_entity_poly.entity_id
_entity_poly.type
_entity_poly.pdbx_seq_one_letter_code
_entity_poly.pdbx_strand_id
1 'polypeptide(L)'
;MVNNMRFNKLIEESTRCLLCYDPPCSKMCPAEKDPASIIMSLRFKNYKRAFLKSSENLRNKGHCSEACNNVMYCQRNCVRGKIDRPIQLRIVQEILCNGKLLEEV
;
A
#
# COMPACT_ATOMS: atom_id res chain seq x y z
N MET A 1 -0.26 12.45 19.13
CA MET A 1 -0.66 11.10 19.63
C MET A 1 -1.20 10.35 18.44
N VAL A 2 -0.33 9.61 17.75
CA VAL A 2 -0.68 8.77 16.59
C VAL A 2 -1.98 8.03 16.89
N ASN A 3 -2.97 8.19 16.01
CA ASN A 3 -4.24 7.49 16.11
C ASN A 3 -3.95 5.97 15.96
N ASN A 4 -3.73 5.33 17.10
CA ASN A 4 -2.96 4.08 17.28
C ASN A 4 -3.45 2.95 16.37
N MET A 5 -4.76 2.92 16.12
CA MET A 5 -5.41 1.86 15.34
C MET A 5 -5.03 1.84 13.84
N ARG A 6 -4.86 3.01 13.20
CA ARG A 6 -4.54 3.08 11.75
C ARG A 6 -3.08 2.74 11.49
N PHE A 7 -2.18 3.23 12.32
CA PHE A 7 -0.75 2.94 12.18
C PHE A 7 -0.45 1.46 12.44
N ASN A 8 -1.07 0.85 13.46
CA ASN A 8 -0.94 -0.58 13.71
C ASN A 8 -1.38 -1.41 12.51
N LYS A 9 -2.40 -0.97 11.76
CA LYS A 9 -2.82 -1.66 10.55
C LYS A 9 -1.77 -1.63 9.44
N LEU A 10 -1.07 -0.50 9.25
CA LEU A 10 0.08 -0.42 8.33
C LEU A 10 1.17 -1.42 8.69
N ILE A 11 1.51 -1.50 9.98
CA ILE A 11 2.54 -2.42 10.47
C ILE A 11 2.09 -3.87 10.32
N GLU A 12 0.84 -4.19 10.66
CA GLU A 12 0.26 -5.52 10.48
C GLU A 12 0.32 -5.98 9.00
N GLU A 13 -0.19 -5.17 8.07
CA GLU A 13 -0.25 -5.52 6.65
C GLU A 13 1.15 -5.58 6.02
N SER A 14 2.06 -4.68 6.38
CA SER A 14 3.45 -4.74 5.89
C SER A 14 4.22 -5.94 6.48
N THR A 15 3.91 -6.33 7.73
CA THR A 15 4.51 -7.51 8.38
C THR A 15 3.98 -8.82 7.78
N ARG A 16 2.72 -8.86 7.37
CA ARG A 16 2.09 -10.03 6.72
C ARG A 16 2.52 -10.21 5.26
N CYS A 17 2.96 -9.16 4.58
CA CYS A 17 3.39 -9.25 3.20
C CYS A 17 4.55 -10.25 3.03
N LEU A 18 4.47 -11.07 1.97
CA LEU A 18 5.46 -12.10 1.67
C LEU A 18 6.71 -11.56 0.97
N LEU A 19 6.73 -10.27 0.60
CA LEU A 19 7.80 -9.66 -0.21
C LEU A 19 8.18 -10.53 -1.42
N CYS A 20 7.16 -10.87 -2.24
CA CYS A 20 7.31 -11.77 -3.38
C CYS A 20 8.45 -11.29 -4.31
N TYR A 21 9.31 -12.21 -4.73
CA TYR A 21 10.36 -11.92 -5.72
C TYR A 21 9.78 -11.40 -7.04
N ASP A 22 8.70 -12.04 -7.50
CA ASP A 22 7.94 -11.62 -8.68
C ASP A 22 6.52 -11.19 -8.29
N PRO A 23 6.30 -9.91 -7.92
CA PRO A 23 5.06 -9.48 -7.29
C PRO A 23 3.92 -9.28 -8.31
N PRO A 24 2.88 -10.14 -8.31
CA PRO A 24 1.73 -9.95 -9.21
C PRO A 24 0.93 -8.69 -8.89
N CYS A 25 0.98 -8.21 -7.64
CA CYS A 25 0.31 -6.98 -7.23
C CYS A 25 0.85 -5.73 -7.94
N SER A 26 2.13 -5.72 -8.33
CA SER A 26 2.72 -4.63 -9.12
C SER A 26 2.49 -4.82 -10.62
N LYS A 27 2.57 -6.05 -11.14
CA LYS A 27 2.33 -6.35 -12.56
C LYS A 27 0.91 -6.04 -13.03
N MET A 28 -0.09 -6.23 -12.16
CA MET A 28 -1.49 -6.10 -12.55
C MET A 28 -2.04 -4.68 -12.40
N CYS A 29 -1.24 -3.71 -11.93
CA CYS A 29 -1.72 -2.34 -11.80
C CYS A 29 -1.72 -1.64 -13.17
N PRO A 30 -2.87 -1.19 -13.71
CA PRO A 30 -2.92 -0.52 -15.01
C PRO A 30 -2.27 0.88 -14.99
N ALA A 31 -2.08 1.46 -13.81
CA ALA A 31 -1.40 2.74 -13.62
C ALA A 31 0.11 2.57 -13.36
N GLU A 32 0.66 1.38 -13.58
CA GLU A 32 2.08 1.05 -13.40
C GLU A 32 2.61 1.43 -12.01
N LYS A 33 1.73 1.36 -11.01
CA LYS A 33 2.13 1.52 -9.60
C LYS A 33 2.87 0.28 -9.14
N ASP A 34 3.75 0.50 -8.16
CA ASP A 34 4.49 -0.57 -7.50
C ASP A 34 4.09 -0.74 -6.02
N PRO A 35 2.94 -1.39 -5.72
CA PRO A 35 2.52 -1.74 -4.37
C PRO A 35 3.55 -2.55 -3.58
N ALA A 36 4.31 -3.44 -4.24
CA ALA A 36 5.33 -4.24 -3.58
C ALA A 36 6.42 -3.35 -2.97
N SER A 37 6.90 -2.37 -3.74
CA SER A 37 7.93 -1.44 -3.28
C SER A 37 7.43 -0.43 -2.23
N ILE A 38 6.14 -0.07 -2.28
CA ILE A 38 5.48 0.72 -1.21
C ILE A 38 5.48 -0.08 0.09
N ILE A 39 4.98 -1.32 0.07
CA ILE A 39 4.92 -2.20 1.24
C ILE A 39 6.32 -2.52 1.78
N MET A 40 7.30 -2.75 0.89
CA MET A 40 8.69 -2.97 1.29
C MET A 40 9.26 -1.75 2.02
N SER A 41 8.97 -0.54 1.54
CA SER A 41 9.37 0.69 2.24
C SER A 41 8.75 0.76 3.63
N LEU A 42 7.48 0.37 3.80
CA LEU A 42 6.84 0.28 5.12
C LEU A 42 7.46 -0.78 6.03
N ARG A 43 7.76 -1.97 5.48
CA ARG A 43 8.37 -3.08 6.21
C ARG A 43 9.72 -2.69 6.82
N PHE A 44 10.48 -1.85 6.12
CA PHE A 44 11.76 -1.31 6.59
C PHE A 44 11.64 0.09 7.21
N LYS A 45 10.44 0.48 7.67
CA LYS A 45 10.18 1.73 8.41
C LYS A 45 10.56 3.00 7.64
N ASN A 46 10.60 2.95 6.31
CA ASN A 46 10.82 4.10 5.44
C ASN A 46 9.47 4.70 5.00
N TYR A 47 8.77 5.32 5.95
CA TYR A 47 7.41 5.84 5.75
C TYR A 47 7.34 6.99 4.75
N LYS A 48 8.34 7.89 4.80
CA LYS A 48 8.45 9.00 3.84
C LYS A 48 8.54 8.50 2.41
N ARG A 49 9.38 7.50 2.13
CA ARG A 49 9.49 6.91 0.80
C ARG A 49 8.24 6.13 0.41
N ALA A 50 7.61 5.41 1.35
CA ALA A 50 6.36 4.73 1.09
C ALA A 50 5.25 5.70 0.65
N PHE A 51 5.15 6.86 1.31
CA PHE A 51 4.22 7.92 0.95
C PHE A 51 4.50 8.49 -0.45
N LEU A 52 5.76 8.85 -0.74
CA LEU A 52 6.14 9.40 -2.05
C LEU A 52 5.76 8.43 -3.19
N LYS A 53 6.13 7.15 -3.07
CA LYS A 53 5.75 6.11 -4.05
C LYS A 53 4.24 5.91 -4.16
N SER A 54 3.52 6.03 -3.05
CA SER A 54 2.06 5.95 -3.05
C SER A 54 1.41 7.11 -3.81
N SER A 55 2.11 8.24 -3.95
CA SER A 55 1.62 9.45 -4.64
C SER A 55 2.16 9.63 -6.07
N GLU A 56 3.25 8.95 -6.46
CA GLU A 56 3.84 8.99 -7.82
C GLU A 56 2.84 8.58 -8.93
N ASN A 57 3.01 8.96 -10.19
CA ASN A 57 2.19 8.45 -11.32
C ASN A 57 0.65 8.60 -11.22
N LEU A 58 0.14 9.36 -10.25
CA LEU A 58 -1.27 9.77 -10.20
C LEU A 58 -1.39 11.07 -11.02
N ARG A 59 -1.81 10.94 -12.30
CA ARG A 59 -2.00 12.08 -13.23
C ARG A 59 -2.89 13.19 -12.66
N ASN A 60 -3.81 12.84 -11.76
CA ASN A 60 -4.61 13.76 -10.95
C ASN A 60 -4.32 13.47 -9.47
N LYS A 61 -4.14 14.50 -8.63
CA LYS A 61 -3.80 14.40 -7.19
C LYS A 61 -4.94 13.78 -6.33
N GLY A 62 -5.34 12.56 -6.65
CA GLY A 62 -6.35 11.78 -5.93
C GLY A 62 -5.75 10.55 -5.26
N HIS A 63 -6.60 9.78 -4.57
CA HIS A 63 -6.18 8.57 -3.90
C HIS A 63 -6.16 7.38 -4.87
N CYS A 64 -5.15 6.51 -4.78
CA CYS A 64 -5.11 5.29 -5.61
C CYS A 64 -6.36 4.41 -5.39
N SER A 65 -6.93 4.43 -4.19
CA SER A 65 -8.19 3.74 -3.85
C SER A 65 -9.38 4.23 -4.69
N GLU A 66 -9.45 5.53 -4.95
CA GLU A 66 -10.49 6.16 -5.77
C GLU A 66 -10.23 5.96 -7.25
N ALA A 67 -9.00 6.20 -7.71
CA ALA A 67 -8.59 6.01 -9.10
C ALA A 67 -8.76 4.56 -9.58
N CYS A 68 -8.71 3.59 -8.66
CA CYS A 68 -8.91 2.18 -8.97
C CYS A 68 -10.39 1.81 -9.18
N ASN A 69 -11.34 2.73 -8.97
CA ASN A 69 -12.79 2.50 -9.08
C ASN A 69 -13.26 1.24 -8.33
N ASN A 70 -12.70 1.01 -7.13
CA ASN A 70 -12.93 -0.19 -6.31
C ASN A 70 -12.60 -1.55 -6.99
N VAL A 71 -11.92 -1.57 -8.15
CA VAL A 71 -11.54 -2.80 -8.84
C VAL A 71 -10.41 -3.54 -8.10
N MET A 72 -9.54 -2.80 -7.41
CA MET A 72 -8.51 -3.34 -6.52
C MET A 72 -7.59 -4.40 -7.16
N TYR A 73 -7.14 -4.14 -8.40
CA TYR A 73 -6.29 -5.07 -9.19
C TYR A 73 -5.14 -5.68 -8.39
N CYS A 74 -4.37 -4.84 -7.68
CA CYS A 74 -3.21 -5.25 -6.91
C CYS A 74 -3.57 -6.19 -5.74
N GLN A 75 -4.64 -5.87 -5.01
CA GLN A 75 -5.09 -6.65 -3.85
C GLN A 75 -5.72 -7.98 -4.29
N ARG A 76 -6.54 -7.97 -5.36
CA ARG A 76 -7.17 -9.18 -5.91
C ARG A 76 -6.16 -10.23 -6.37
N ASN A 77 -5.00 -9.78 -6.86
CA ASN A 77 -3.94 -10.67 -7.36
C ASN A 77 -2.84 -10.97 -6.34
N CYS A 78 -3.02 -10.60 -5.06
CA CYS A 78 -2.01 -10.85 -4.04
C CYS A 78 -1.85 -12.35 -3.75
N VAL A 79 -0.64 -12.89 -3.87
CA VAL A 79 -0.33 -14.32 -3.63
C VAL A 79 -0.73 -14.78 -2.23
N ARG A 80 -0.59 -13.92 -1.22
CA ARG A 80 -0.96 -14.21 0.17
C ARG A 80 -2.44 -14.57 0.33
N GLY A 81 -3.30 -14.11 -0.57
CA GLY A 81 -4.72 -14.49 -0.61
C GLY A 81 -4.96 -15.98 -0.83
N LYS A 82 -3.98 -16.73 -1.32
CA LYS A 82 -4.03 -18.20 -1.43
C LYS A 82 -3.70 -18.93 -0.13
N ILE A 83 -3.18 -18.22 0.88
CA ILE A 83 -2.82 -18.78 2.20
C ILE A 83 -3.92 -18.46 3.21
N ASP A 84 -4.27 -17.19 3.34
CA ASP A 84 -5.31 -16.73 4.27
C ASP A 84 -6.16 -15.61 3.66
N ARG A 85 -5.64 -14.39 3.60
CA ARG A 85 -6.29 -13.23 2.99
C ARG A 85 -5.27 -12.35 2.29
N PRO A 86 -5.65 -11.68 1.19
CA PRO A 86 -4.74 -10.76 0.52
C PRO A 86 -4.33 -9.63 1.46
N ILE A 87 -3.15 -9.05 1.19
CA ILE A 87 -2.73 -7.81 1.84
C ILE A 87 -3.73 -6.72 1.47
N GLN A 88 -4.23 -6.00 2.46
CA GLN A 88 -5.22 -4.93 2.29
C GLN A 88 -4.55 -3.66 1.74
N LEU A 89 -4.04 -3.75 0.51
CA LEU A 89 -3.31 -2.68 -0.18
C LEU A 89 -4.15 -1.41 -0.32
N ARG A 90 -5.48 -1.53 -0.45
CA ARG A 90 -6.39 -0.36 -0.43
C ARG A 90 -6.20 0.47 0.82
N ILE A 91 -6.28 -0.18 1.98
CA ILE A 91 -6.24 0.44 3.29
C ILE A 91 -4.85 1.02 3.53
N VAL A 92 -3.79 0.30 3.14
CA VAL A 92 -2.41 0.80 3.21
C VAL A 92 -2.25 2.11 2.42
N GLN A 93 -2.72 2.15 1.18
CA GLN A 93 -2.62 3.35 0.34
C GLN A 93 -3.48 4.50 0.86
N GLU A 94 -4.69 4.21 1.31
CA GLU A 94 -5.58 5.21 1.92
C GLU A 94 -4.96 5.84 3.17
N ILE A 95 -4.38 5.02 4.05
CA ILE A 95 -3.72 5.50 5.26
C ILE A 95 -2.50 6.35 4.90
N LEU A 96 -1.70 5.95 3.90
CA LEU A 96 -0.55 6.74 3.46
C LEU A 96 -0.99 8.08 2.87
N CYS A 97 -1.91 8.08 1.92
CA CYS A 97 -2.31 9.30 1.23
C CYS A 97 -3.07 10.29 2.13
N ASN A 98 -3.72 9.82 3.20
CA ASN A 98 -4.38 10.70 4.17
C ASN A 98 -3.41 11.48 5.08
N GLY A 99 -2.09 11.35 4.88
CA GLY A 99 -1.06 12.35 5.23
C GLY A 99 -0.76 12.58 6.71
N LYS A 100 -1.71 12.33 7.62
CA LYS A 100 -1.60 12.62 9.07
C LYS A 100 -0.54 11.79 9.81
N LEU A 101 0.13 10.86 9.14
CA LEU A 101 1.16 10.01 9.75
C LEU A 101 2.58 10.57 9.60
N LEU A 102 2.80 11.57 8.74
CA LEU A 102 4.13 12.12 8.47
C LEU A 102 4.47 13.39 9.28
N GLU A 103 3.51 13.94 10.03
CA GLU A 103 3.74 15.13 10.86
C GLU A 103 4.27 14.77 12.27
N GLU A 104 4.30 13.49 12.65
CA GLU A 104 4.68 13.05 14.00
C GLU A 104 5.77 11.94 14.02
N VAL A 105 6.47 11.69 12.91
CA VAL A 105 7.56 10.69 12.82
C VAL A 105 8.87 11.32 12.36
#